data_AF-A0A0B6YWM7-F1
#
_entry.id   AF-A0A0B6YWM7-F1
#
_cell.length_a   1.000
_cell.length_b   1.000
_cell.length_c   1.000
_cell.angle_alpha   90.00
_cell.angle_beta   90.00
_cell.angle_gamma   90.00
#
_symmetry.space_group_name_H-M   'P 1'
#
loop_
_entity.id
_entity.type
_entity.pdbx_description
1 polymer ?
#
loop_
_entity_poly.entity_id
_entity_poly.type
_entity_poly.pdbx_seq_one_letter_code
_entity_poly.pdbx_strand_id
1 'polypeptide(L)'
;RLSSQNAIKSLGLSTAWDLEDMVNFCKTKRACPYFLSRGLKEDADLIICPYNYLVDPMVRDAMQISLKGHIVILDEAHNIEDSAREAASQSITQDSILKAIKDIESLMEQN
;
A
#
# COMPACT_ATOMS: atom_id res chain seq x y z
N ARG A 1 -3.86 -21.41 -2.96
CA ARG A 1 -3.23 -20.13 -2.58
C ARG A 1 -4.21 -19.41 -1.67
N LEU A 2 -3.79 -18.86 -0.53
CA LEU A 2 -4.63 -17.95 0.24
C LEU A 2 -4.76 -16.66 -0.57
N SER A 3 -5.81 -16.56 -1.38
CA SER A 3 -5.99 -15.43 -2.30
C SER A 3 -7.45 -15.04 -2.51
N SER A 4 -8.40 -15.70 -1.86
CA SER A 4 -9.82 -15.38 -1.97
C SER A 4 -10.47 -15.19 -0.61
N GLN A 5 -11.50 -14.36 -0.57
CA GLN A 5 -12.29 -14.08 0.63
C GLN A 5 -12.90 -15.35 1.22
N ASN A 6 -13.37 -16.28 0.37
CA ASN A 6 -13.94 -17.56 0.81
C ASN A 6 -12.90 -18.47 1.49
N ALA A 7 -11.66 -18.49 0.97
CA ALA A 7 -10.60 -19.29 1.55
C ALA A 7 -10.24 -18.81 2.96
N ILE A 8 -10.10 -17.50 3.17
CA ILE A 8 -9.77 -16.97 4.51
C ILE A 8 -10.93 -17.14 5.50
N LYS A 9 -12.19 -17.02 5.04
CA LYS A 9 -13.39 -17.27 5.86
C LYS A 9 -13.42 -18.71 6.37
N SER A 10 -13.16 -19.69 5.49
CA SER A 10 -13.11 -21.11 5.88
C SER A 10 -11.98 -21.46 6.85
N LEU A 11 -10.94 -20.61 6.93
CA LEU A 11 -9.74 -20.85 7.73
C LEU A 11 -9.73 -20.12 9.07
N GLY A 12 -10.79 -19.36 9.39
CA GLY A 12 -11.00 -18.75 10.70
C GLY A 12 -11.25 -17.24 10.69
N LEU A 13 -11.07 -16.54 9.56
CA LEU A 13 -11.39 -15.11 9.43
C LEU A 13 -12.84 -14.94 8.92
N SER A 14 -13.82 -15.40 9.71
CA SER A 14 -15.23 -15.43 9.33
C SER A 14 -16.04 -14.19 9.73
N THR A 15 -15.57 -13.42 10.70
CA THR A 15 -16.18 -12.15 11.16
C THR A 15 -15.44 -10.94 10.57
N ALA A 16 -15.89 -9.74 10.88
CA ALA A 16 -15.06 -8.55 10.67
C ALA A 16 -13.72 -8.73 11.38
N TRP A 17 -12.65 -8.30 10.72
CA TRP A 17 -11.27 -8.42 11.16
C TRP A 17 -10.53 -7.13 10.83
N ASP A 18 -9.53 -6.81 11.63
CA ASP A 18 -8.63 -5.67 11.43
C ASP A 18 -7.24 -6.12 10.94
N LEU A 19 -6.30 -5.17 10.91
CA LEU A 19 -4.94 -5.43 10.47
C LEU A 19 -4.22 -6.40 11.43
N GLU A 20 -4.43 -6.23 12.73
CA GLU A 20 -3.84 -7.03 13.80
C GLU A 20 -4.29 -8.49 13.71
N ASP A 21 -5.59 -8.71 13.51
CA ASP A 21 -6.18 -10.03 13.27
C ASP A 21 -5.59 -10.70 12.02
N MET A 22 -5.51 -9.96 10.91
CA MET A 22 -4.94 -10.48 9.66
C MET A 22 -3.46 -10.86 9.82
N VAL A 23 -2.68 -10.04 10.54
CA VAL A 23 -1.27 -10.32 10.82
C VAL A 23 -1.12 -11.59 11.66
N ASN A 24 -1.93 -11.73 12.71
CA ASN A 24 -1.90 -12.91 13.58
C ASN A 24 -2.33 -14.17 12.82
N PHE A 25 -3.38 -14.09 12.02
CA PHE A 25 -3.80 -15.18 11.13
C PHE A 25 -2.67 -15.60 10.19
N CYS A 26 -2.03 -14.65 9.50
CA CYS A 26 -0.94 -14.92 8.57
C CYS A 26 0.28 -15.55 9.25
N LYS A 27 0.61 -15.18 10.49
CA LYS A 27 1.69 -15.82 11.28
C LYS A 27 1.42 -17.32 11.46
N THR A 28 0.20 -17.70 11.82
CA THR A 28 -0.16 -19.12 12.00
C THR A 28 -0.13 -19.91 10.69
N LYS A 29 -0.42 -19.25 9.56
CA LYS A 29 -0.47 -19.86 8.22
C LYS A 29 0.83 -19.74 7.43
N ARG A 30 1.88 -19.12 7.99
CA ARG A 30 3.14 -18.79 7.31
C ARG A 30 2.91 -18.05 5.98
N ALA A 31 1.96 -17.12 5.98
CA ALA A 31 1.63 -16.27 4.84
C ALA A 31 2.13 -14.84 5.07
N CYS A 32 2.35 -14.09 4.00
CA CYS A 32 2.66 -12.66 4.08
C CYS A 32 1.36 -11.84 4.09
N PRO A 33 1.06 -11.05 5.14
CA PRO A 33 -0.15 -10.23 5.21
C PRO A 33 -0.28 -9.24 4.05
N TYR A 34 0.83 -8.62 3.64
CA TYR A 34 0.87 -7.64 2.55
C TYR A 34 0.43 -8.25 1.20
N PHE A 35 0.98 -9.42 0.84
CA PHE A 35 0.59 -10.07 -0.41
C PHE A 35 -0.80 -10.71 -0.33
N LEU A 36 -1.22 -11.13 0.87
CA LEU A 36 -2.57 -11.62 1.08
C LEU A 36 -3.61 -10.50 0.87
N SER A 37 -3.47 -9.36 1.56
CA SER A 37 -4.41 -8.24 1.44
C SER A 37 -4.47 -7.69 0.01
N ARG A 38 -3.32 -7.63 -0.68
CA ARG A 38 -3.25 -7.25 -2.09
C ARG A 38 -4.06 -8.19 -3.00
N GLY A 39 -4.05 -9.50 -2.72
CA GLY A 39 -4.87 -10.47 -3.47
C GLY A 39 -6.35 -10.40 -3.12
N LEU A 40 -6.69 -10.20 -1.85
CA LEU A 40 -8.07 -10.11 -1.38
C LEU A 40 -8.83 -8.89 -1.93
N LYS A 41 -8.11 -7.85 -2.36
CA LYS A 41 -8.65 -6.64 -2.98
C LYS A 41 -9.55 -6.94 -4.19
N GLU A 42 -9.24 -7.96 -4.99
CA GLU A 42 -9.96 -8.26 -6.24
C GLU A 42 -11.43 -8.66 -5.99
N ASP A 43 -11.70 -9.34 -4.88
CA ASP A 43 -13.04 -9.83 -4.50
C ASP A 43 -13.61 -9.07 -3.29
N ALA A 44 -13.08 -7.89 -2.96
CA ALA A 44 -13.50 -7.11 -1.79
C ALA A 44 -14.70 -6.20 -2.09
N ASP A 45 -15.73 -6.25 -1.24
CA ASP A 45 -16.88 -5.34 -1.31
C ASP A 45 -16.55 -3.93 -0.80
N LEU A 46 -15.63 -3.83 0.16
CA LEU A 46 -15.18 -2.57 0.79
C LEU A 46 -13.67 -2.61 0.94
N ILE A 47 -13.00 -1.53 0.52
CA ILE A 47 -11.56 -1.33 0.68
C ILE A 47 -11.37 -0.05 1.48
N ILE A 48 -10.67 -0.16 2.60
CA ILE A 48 -10.24 0.98 3.42
C ILE A 48 -8.76 1.18 3.14
N CYS A 49 -8.39 2.37 2.68
CA CYS A 49 -7.01 2.71 2.38
C CYS A 49 -6.73 4.20 2.62
N PRO A 50 -5.48 4.58 2.93
CA PRO A 50 -5.08 5.97 3.06
C PRO A 50 -5.09 6.70 1.71
N TYR A 51 -5.15 8.04 1.73
CA TYR A 51 -5.28 8.86 0.53
C TYR A 51 -4.17 8.66 -0.50
N ASN A 52 -2.93 8.42 -0.06
CA ASN A 52 -1.80 8.23 -0.97
C ASN A 52 -2.02 7.05 -1.94
N TYR A 53 -2.83 6.05 -1.59
CA TYR A 53 -3.15 4.95 -2.51
C TYR A 53 -4.05 5.39 -3.67
N LEU A 54 -4.72 6.55 -3.55
CA LEU A 54 -5.60 7.12 -4.55
C LEU A 54 -4.94 8.27 -5.32
N VAL A 55 -4.21 9.15 -4.62
CA VAL A 55 -3.67 10.40 -5.17
C VAL A 55 -2.23 10.30 -5.67
N ASP A 56 -1.39 9.44 -5.08
CA ASP A 56 -0.02 9.23 -5.56
C ASP A 56 -0.05 8.24 -6.74
N PRO A 57 0.31 8.67 -7.97
CA PRO A 57 0.25 7.81 -9.15
C PRO A 57 1.22 6.63 -9.05
N MET A 58 2.39 6.80 -8.45
CA MET A 58 3.39 5.72 -8.32
C MET A 58 2.87 4.62 -7.38
N VAL A 59 2.29 5.01 -6.25
CA VAL A 59 1.70 4.06 -5.30
C VAL A 59 0.49 3.38 -5.91
N ARG A 60 -0.40 4.14 -6.55
CA ARG A 60 -1.63 3.61 -7.16
C ARG A 60 -1.33 2.58 -8.25
N ASP A 61 -0.33 2.84 -9.09
CA ASP A 61 0.11 1.93 -10.14
C ASP A 61 0.76 0.68 -9.57
N ALA A 62 1.63 0.84 -8.56
CA ALA A 62 2.27 -0.29 -7.85
C ALA A 62 1.23 -1.23 -7.20
N MET A 63 0.13 -0.68 -6.71
CA MET A 63 -0.99 -1.41 -6.09
C MET A 63 -2.07 -1.86 -7.08
N GLN A 64 -1.96 -1.46 -8.36
CA GLN A 64 -2.90 -1.77 -9.44
C GLN A 64 -4.35 -1.40 -9.07
N ILE A 65 -4.55 -0.20 -8.52
CA ILE A 65 -5.87 0.27 -8.09
C ILE A 65 -6.54 0.99 -9.27
N SER A 66 -7.63 0.41 -9.77
CA SER A 66 -8.53 1.07 -10.73
C SER A 66 -9.73 1.63 -9.99
N LEU A 67 -10.08 2.90 -10.26
CA LEU A 67 -11.27 3.53 -9.70
C LEU A 67 -12.49 3.40 -10.63
N LYS A 68 -12.29 2.87 -11.84
CA LYS A 68 -13.37 2.74 -12.83
C LYS A 68 -14.42 1.76 -12.33
N GLY A 69 -15.67 2.23 -12.22
CA GLY A 69 -16.79 1.42 -11.76
C GLY A 69 -16.91 1.30 -10.24
N HIS A 70 -16.08 2.02 -9.47
CA HIS A 70 -16.14 2.05 -8.01
C HIS A 70 -16.70 3.38 -7.50
N ILE A 71 -17.32 3.35 -6.32
CA ILE A 71 -17.69 4.55 -5.57
C ILE A 71 -16.54 4.85 -4.61
N VAL A 72 -15.99 6.07 -4.69
CA VAL A 72 -14.92 6.53 -3.79
C VAL A 72 -15.53 7.44 -2.74
N ILE A 73 -15.30 7.10 -1.47
CA ILE A 73 -15.71 7.91 -0.32
C ILE A 73 -14.45 8.47 0.31
N LEU A 74 -14.34 9.80 0.33
CA LEU A 74 -13.27 10.50 1.04
C LEU A 74 -13.80 10.89 2.41
N ASP A 75 -13.31 10.21 3.45
CA ASP A 75 -13.55 10.61 4.83
C ASP A 75 -12.60 11.74 5.20
N GLU A 76 -13.04 12.73 5.98
CA GLU A 76 -12.22 13.91 6.37
C GLU A 76 -11.53 14.64 5.20
N ALA A 77 -12.25 14.80 4.08
CA ALA A 77 -11.72 15.28 2.79
C ALA A 77 -11.02 16.67 2.81
N HIS A 78 -11.02 17.38 3.94
CA HIS A 78 -10.28 18.61 4.10
C HIS A 78 -8.74 18.42 4.04
N ASN A 79 -8.21 17.21 4.26
CA ASN A 79 -6.77 16.93 4.16
C ASN A 79 -6.30 16.43 2.78
N ILE A 80 -7.21 16.24 1.82
CA ILE A 80 -6.88 15.64 0.52
C ILE A 80 -5.99 16.56 -0.33
N GLU A 81 -6.17 17.87 -0.22
CA GLU A 81 -5.41 18.86 -0.99
C GLU A 81 -3.92 18.79 -0.64
N ASP A 82 -3.59 18.81 0.65
CA ASP A 82 -2.21 18.75 1.11
C ASP A 82 -1.57 17.41 0.72
N SER A 83 -2.32 16.31 0.83
CA SER A 83 -1.84 14.98 0.39
C SER A 83 -1.54 14.93 -1.11
N ALA A 84 -2.40 15.53 -1.94
CA ALA A 84 -2.17 15.61 -3.39
C ALA A 84 -1.01 16.55 -3.74
N ARG A 85 -0.87 17.67 -3.01
CA ARG A 85 0.23 18.61 -3.18
C ARG A 85 1.56 17.95 -2.83
N GLU A 86 1.63 17.19 -1.74
CA GLU A 86 2.81 16.45 -1.33
C GLU A 86 3.17 15.36 -2.36
N ALA A 87 2.19 14.57 -2.83
CA ALA A 87 2.43 13.54 -3.85
C ALA A 87 2.95 14.09 -5.19
N ALA A 88 2.67 15.36 -5.49
CA ALA A 88 3.16 16.05 -6.69
C ALA A 88 4.43 16.87 -6.46
N SER A 89 4.89 16.99 -5.21
CA SER A 89 6.03 17.82 -4.83
C SER A 89 7.25 16.97 -4.52
N GLN A 90 8.44 17.45 -4.91
CA GLN A 90 9.70 16.85 -4.51
C GLN A 90 10.62 17.95 -3.97
N SER A 91 11.27 17.68 -2.84
CA SER A 91 12.29 18.55 -2.27
C SER A 91 13.66 17.90 -2.36
N ILE A 92 14.69 18.69 -2.62
CA ILE A 92 16.10 18.28 -2.66
C ILE A 92 16.86 19.13 -1.65
N THR A 93 17.60 18.50 -0.74
CA THR A 93 18.42 19.19 0.25
C THR A 93 19.91 19.01 -0.05
N GLN A 94 20.77 19.81 0.58
CA GLN A 94 22.22 19.63 0.49
C GLN A 94 22.63 18.21 0.90
N ASP A 95 22.03 17.68 1.97
CA ASP A 95 22.23 16.30 2.42
C ASP A 95 21.84 15.27 1.35
N SER A 96 20.74 15.48 0.61
CA SER A 96 20.36 14.62 -0.51
C SER A 96 21.46 14.54 -1.57
N ILE A 97 22.09 15.69 -1.88
CA ILE A 97 23.17 15.77 -2.88
C ILE A 97 24.44 15.08 -2.35
N LEU A 98 24.83 15.35 -1.10
CA LEU A 98 26.01 14.73 -0.49
C LEU A 98 25.88 13.21 -0.42
N LYS A 99 24.68 12.69 -0.11
CA LYS A 99 24.40 11.25 -0.16
C LYS A 99 24.53 10.70 -1.57
N ALA A 100 23.95 11.38 -2.57
CA ALA A 100 24.05 10.95 -3.95
C ALA A 100 25.50 10.89 -4.46
N ILE A 101 26.36 11.85 -4.09
CA ILE A 101 27.79 11.82 -4.42
C ILE A 101 28.46 10.58 -3.80
N LYS A 102 28.22 10.34 -2.51
CA LYS A 102 28.77 9.18 -1.80
C LYS A 102 28.31 7.85 -2.40
N ASP A 103 27.04 7.76 -2.80
CA ASP A 103 26.51 6.55 -3.44
C ASP A 103 27.19 6.30 -4.79
N ILE A 104 27.46 7.35 -5.58
CA ILE A 104 28.20 7.25 -6.85
C ILE A 104 29.65 6.81 -6.62
N GLU A 105 30.34 7.40 -5.65
CA GLU A 105 31.72 7.02 -5.30
C GLU A 105 31.80 5.54 -4.88
N SER A 106 30.86 5.08 -4.04
CA SER A 106 30.78 3.68 -3.63
C SER A 106 30.52 2.74 -4.81
N LEU A 107 29.76 3.16 -5.82
CA LEU A 107 29.52 2.36 -7.03
C LEU A 107 30.75 2.31 -7.94
N MET A 108 31.57 3.37 -7.96
CA MET A 108 32.82 3.40 -8.72
C MET A 108 33.90 2.50 -8.09
N GLU A 109 33.96 2.43 -6.76
CA GLU A 109 34.93 1.58 -6.03
C GLU A 109 34.60 0.08 -6.08
N GLN A 110 33.36 -0.29 -6.42
CA GLN A 110 32.90 -1.68 -6.54
C GLN A 110 33.07 -2.29 -7.94
N ASN A 111 33.56 -1.50 -8.91
CA ASN A 111 33.96 -1.94 -10.25
C ASN A 111 35.48 -1.98 -10.41
#